data_AF-A0A1B9S128-F1
#
_entry.id   AF-A0A1B9S128-F1
#
_cell.length_a   1.000
_cell.length_b   1.000
_cell.length_c   1.000
_cell.angle_alpha   90.00
_cell.angle_beta   90.00
_cell.angle_gamma   90.00
#
_symmetry.space_group_name_H-M   'P 1'
#
loop_
_entity.id
_entity.type
_entity.pdbx_description
1 polymer ?
#
loop_
_entity_poly.entity_id
_entity_poly.type
_entity_poly.pdbx_seq_one_letter_code
_entity_poly.pdbx_strand_id
1 'polypeptide(L)'
;MASKTLILTVALLAGCATTDEQTYQNAEKRVTNAAVVEGQARAQFDFPPLPPACTAKVERVKTRDEPWVVINYRWQVSADNRDRRADDCAKWGTDMRDKYGKAGGG
;
A
#
# COMPACT_ATOMS: atom_id res chain seq x y z
N MET A 1 52.83 3.76 46.94
CA MET A 1 51.73 2.83 46.63
C MET A 1 50.42 3.62 46.54
N ALA A 2 50.12 4.27 45.41
CA ALA A 2 48.94 5.15 45.26
C ALA A 2 48.34 5.13 43.84
N SER A 3 48.56 4.05 43.06
CA SER A 3 48.08 3.96 41.67
C SER A 3 46.91 3.01 41.47
N LYS A 4 46.56 2.16 42.44
CA LYS A 4 45.51 1.13 42.25
C LYS A 4 44.11 1.62 42.59
N THR A 5 43.98 2.65 43.42
CA THR A 5 42.67 3.15 43.88
C THR A 5 41.98 4.04 42.83
N LEU A 6 42.75 4.66 41.92
CA LEU A 6 42.23 5.59 40.93
C LEU A 6 41.63 4.89 39.69
N ILE A 7 42.00 3.63 39.46
CA ILE A 7 41.52 2.85 38.30
C ILE A 7 40.12 2.27 38.58
N LEU A 8 39.79 1.95 39.84
CA LEU A 8 38.47 1.39 40.18
C LEU A 8 37.34 2.43 40.12
N THR A 9 37.62 3.71 40.38
CA THR A 9 36.59 4.76 40.35
C THR A 9 36.19 5.14 38.93
N VAL A 10 37.10 5.07 37.95
CA VAL A 10 36.77 5.39 36.54
C VAL A 10 35.88 4.31 35.89
N ALA A 11 36.03 3.05 36.28
CA ALA A 11 35.21 1.94 35.75
C ALA A 11 33.74 2.00 36.22
N LEU A 12 33.47 2.57 37.39
CA LEU A 12 32.11 2.74 37.92
C LEU A 12 31.33 3.90 37.27
N LEU A 13 32.02 4.93 36.76
CA LEU A 13 31.35 6.01 36.02
C LEU A 13 31.05 5.67 34.55
N ALA A 14 31.78 4.71 33.96
CA ALA A 14 31.52 4.26 32.59
C ALA A 14 30.32 3.30 32.46
N GLY A 15 29.94 2.63 33.55
CA GLY A 15 28.80 1.70 33.59
C GLY A 15 27.41 2.37 33.58
N CYS A 16 27.34 3.68 33.86
CA CYS A 16 26.10 4.46 33.79
C CYS A 16 25.89 5.14 32.41
N ALA A 17 26.85 5.03 31.49
CA ALA A 17 26.82 5.72 30.19
C ALA A 17 26.22 4.87 29.06
N THR A 18 25.88 3.61 29.33
CA THR A 18 25.02 2.80 28.45
C THR A 18 23.64 2.82 29.11
N THR A 19 22.62 3.53 28.63
CA THR A 19 21.93 3.29 27.36
C THR A 19 20.88 4.39 27.12
N ASP A 20 21.10 5.62 27.55
CA ASP A 20 20.04 6.65 27.50
C ASP A 20 19.67 7.03 26.05
N GLU A 21 20.70 7.24 25.21
CA GLU A 21 20.50 7.53 23.79
C GLU A 21 19.82 6.36 23.06
N GLN A 22 20.27 5.13 23.27
CA GLN A 22 19.68 3.96 22.62
C GLN A 22 18.23 3.71 23.08
N THR A 23 17.93 4.00 24.34
CA THR A 23 16.58 3.87 24.91
C THR A 23 15.67 4.96 24.36
N TYR A 24 16.15 6.21 24.29
CA TYR A 24 15.45 7.33 23.68
C TYR A 24 15.17 7.07 22.19
N GLN A 25 16.16 6.64 21.42
CA GLN A 25 16.01 6.30 20.00
C GLN A 25 14.99 5.18 19.77
N ASN A 26 14.94 4.18 20.65
CA ASN A 26 13.93 3.12 20.57
C ASN A 26 12.54 3.62 20.98
N ALA A 27 12.44 4.49 21.99
CA ALA A 27 11.18 5.12 22.38
C ALA A 27 10.63 6.02 21.26
N GLU A 28 11.47 6.85 20.66
CA GLU A 28 11.13 7.71 19.53
C GLU A 28 10.64 6.91 18.32
N LYS A 29 11.32 5.81 17.97
CA LYS A 29 10.86 4.88 16.92
C LYS A 29 9.48 4.31 17.23
N ARG A 30 9.23 3.89 18.48
CA ARG A 30 7.94 3.32 18.88
C ARG A 30 6.82 4.36 18.83
N VAL A 31 7.06 5.57 19.32
CA VAL A 31 6.10 6.68 19.28
C VAL A 31 5.81 7.08 17.83
N THR A 32 6.84 7.21 17.00
CA THR A 32 6.68 7.53 15.58
C THR A 32 5.87 6.45 14.85
N ASN A 33 6.19 5.17 15.06
CA ASN A 33 5.43 4.07 14.48
C ASN A 33 3.97 4.05 14.96
N ALA A 34 3.72 4.28 16.26
CA ALA A 34 2.38 4.37 16.80
C ALA A 34 1.59 5.53 16.17
N ALA A 35 2.21 6.71 16.05
CA ALA A 35 1.60 7.87 15.41
C ALA A 35 1.28 7.61 13.93
N VAL A 36 2.16 6.91 13.19
CA VAL A 36 1.91 6.50 11.80
C VAL A 36 0.74 5.53 11.71
N VAL A 37 0.71 4.50 12.56
CA VAL A 37 -0.37 3.49 12.57
C VAL A 37 -1.70 4.14 12.92
N GLU A 38 -1.74 4.99 13.95
CA GLU A 38 -2.95 5.70 14.36
C GLU A 38 -3.43 6.67 13.28
N GLY A 39 -2.50 7.42 12.66
CA GLY A 39 -2.80 8.29 11.53
C GLY A 39 -3.39 7.52 10.35
N GLN A 40 -2.79 6.37 9.99
CA GLN A 40 -3.30 5.49 8.94
C GLN A 40 -4.69 4.96 9.27
N ALA A 41 -4.92 4.48 10.49
CA ALA A 41 -6.21 3.96 10.94
C ALA A 41 -7.32 5.02 10.88
N ARG A 42 -7.01 6.26 11.30
CA ARG A 42 -7.95 7.38 11.25
C ARG A 42 -8.21 7.87 9.82
N ALA A 43 -7.23 7.74 8.94
CA ALA A 43 -7.35 8.12 7.52
C ALA A 43 -8.07 7.06 6.66
N GLN A 44 -8.38 5.88 7.21
CA GLN A 44 -9.19 4.89 6.50
C GLN A 44 -10.60 5.43 6.26
N PHE A 45 -11.09 5.27 5.03
CA PHE A 45 -12.44 5.65 4.63
C PHE A 45 -13.11 4.49 3.92
N ASP A 46 -14.44 4.52 3.87
CA ASP A 46 -15.19 3.50 3.15
C ASP A 46 -15.03 3.74 1.65
N PHE A 47 -14.27 2.88 0.99
CA PHE A 47 -14.05 2.97 -0.44
C PHE A 47 -15.36 2.62 -1.16
N PRO A 48 -15.94 3.54 -1.97
CA PRO A 48 -17.23 3.32 -2.57
C PRO A 48 -17.19 2.18 -3.60
N PRO A 49 -18.33 1.52 -3.88
CA PRO A 49 -18.40 0.53 -4.94
C PRO A 49 -18.03 1.17 -6.28
N LEU A 50 -17.32 0.40 -7.11
CA LEU A 50 -16.94 0.86 -8.44
C LEU A 50 -18.17 1.00 -9.36
N PRO A 51 -18.15 1.95 -10.30
CA PRO A 51 -19.19 2.04 -11.32
C PRO A 51 -19.28 0.73 -12.14
N PRO A 52 -20.47 0.33 -12.62
CA PRO A 52 -20.64 -0.88 -13.43
C PRO A 52 -19.75 -0.93 -14.68
N ALA A 53 -19.40 0.23 -15.24
CA ALA A 53 -18.49 0.33 -16.39
C ALA A 53 -17.08 -0.23 -16.13
N CYS A 54 -16.68 -0.35 -14.86
CA CYS A 54 -15.39 -0.93 -14.47
C CYS A 54 -15.40 -2.46 -14.46
N THR A 55 -16.54 -3.12 -14.63
CA THR A 55 -16.62 -4.59 -14.69
C THR A 55 -17.35 -5.09 -15.93
N ALA A 56 -18.14 -4.24 -16.58
CA ALA A 56 -18.87 -4.59 -17.80
C ALA A 56 -17.92 -4.78 -18.99
N LYS A 57 -18.02 -5.95 -19.63
CA LYS A 57 -17.36 -6.28 -20.89
C LYS A 57 -18.29 -6.02 -22.06
N VAL A 58 -17.72 -5.65 -23.20
CA VAL A 58 -18.51 -5.40 -24.40
C VAL A 58 -18.77 -6.70 -25.16
N GLU A 59 -19.99 -6.84 -25.68
CA GLU A 59 -20.32 -7.96 -26.55
C GLU A 59 -19.56 -7.87 -27.88
N ARG A 60 -19.10 -9.02 -28.39
CA ARG A 60 -18.37 -9.08 -29.67
C ARG A 60 -19.35 -9.22 -30.82
N VAL A 61 -19.20 -8.36 -31.83
CA VAL A 61 -19.96 -8.46 -33.08
C VAL A 61 -19.46 -9.65 -33.88
N LYS A 62 -20.34 -10.62 -34.15
CA LYS A 62 -20.05 -11.76 -35.03
C LYS A 62 -20.40 -11.40 -36.47
N THR A 63 -19.42 -11.35 -37.37
CA THR A 63 -19.66 -11.15 -38.80
C THR A 63 -19.75 -12.49 -39.54
N ARG A 64 -20.66 -12.60 -40.52
CA ARG A 64 -20.65 -13.67 -41.55
C ARG A 64 -20.03 -13.12 -42.84
N ASP A 65 -19.21 -13.94 -43.51
CA ASP A 65 -18.51 -13.83 -44.82
C ASP A 65 -18.23 -12.44 -45.47
N GLU A 66 -17.02 -12.27 -46.02
CA GLU A 66 -16.33 -11.00 -46.39
C GLU A 66 -17.05 -10.12 -47.42
N PRO A 67 -17.18 -8.79 -47.14
CA PRO A 67 -16.07 -7.80 -47.28
C PRO A 67 -15.70 -7.03 -45.99
N TRP A 68 -16.30 -7.37 -44.85
CA TRP A 68 -16.24 -6.53 -43.64
C TRP A 68 -15.07 -6.83 -42.70
N VAL A 69 -14.06 -7.62 -43.11
CA VAL A 69 -12.99 -8.09 -42.19
C VAL A 69 -12.17 -6.95 -41.59
N VAL A 70 -11.84 -5.90 -42.36
CA VAL A 70 -11.13 -4.73 -41.82
C VAL A 70 -11.98 -3.98 -40.79
N ILE A 71 -13.29 -3.87 -41.04
CA ILE A 71 -14.23 -3.21 -40.13
C ILE A 71 -14.42 -4.06 -38.87
N ASN A 72 -14.53 -5.38 -39.02
CA ASN A 72 -14.56 -6.34 -37.91
C ASN A 72 -13.29 -6.23 -37.05
N TYR A 73 -12.11 -6.19 -37.67
CA TYR A 73 -10.85 -6.01 -36.95
C TYR A 73 -10.84 -4.71 -36.11
N ARG A 74 -11.26 -3.59 -36.69
CA ARG A 74 -11.35 -2.31 -35.97
C ARG A 74 -12.34 -2.37 -34.80
N TRP A 75 -13.45 -3.08 -34.95
CA TRP A 75 -14.40 -3.32 -33.87
C TRP A 75 -13.80 -4.20 -32.78
N GLN A 76 -13.10 -5.28 -33.13
CA GLN A 76 -12.44 -6.15 -32.16
C GLN A 76 -11.38 -5.41 -31.36
N VAL A 77 -10.51 -4.62 -32.01
CA VAL A 77 -9.52 -3.80 -31.32
C VAL A 77 -10.18 -2.79 -30.38
N SER A 78 -11.27 -2.15 -30.81
CA SER A 78 -12.00 -1.21 -29.98
C SER A 78 -12.65 -1.90 -28.77
N ALA A 79 -13.19 -3.11 -28.98
CA ALA A 79 -13.76 -3.93 -27.93
C ALA A 79 -12.70 -4.40 -26.92
N ASP A 80 -11.56 -4.90 -27.39
CA ASP A 80 -10.42 -5.29 -26.56
C ASP A 80 -9.92 -4.13 -25.71
N ASN A 81 -9.81 -2.94 -26.29
CA ASN A 81 -9.39 -1.74 -25.58
C ASN A 81 -10.40 -1.32 -24.50
N ARG A 82 -11.70 -1.48 -24.75
CA ARG A 82 -12.75 -1.19 -23.76
C ARG A 82 -12.73 -2.22 -22.64
N ASP A 83 -12.61 -3.49 -22.98
CA ASP A 83 -12.50 -4.58 -22.01
C ASP A 83 -11.27 -4.40 -21.11
N ARG A 84 -10.12 -4.06 -21.69
CA ARG A 84 -8.89 -3.79 -20.93
C ARG A 84 -9.08 -2.62 -19.96
N ARG A 85 -9.70 -1.52 -20.41
CA ARG A 85 -9.99 -0.37 -19.52
C ARG A 85 -10.90 -0.76 -18.37
N ALA A 86 -11.88 -1.65 -18.59
CA ALA A 86 -12.69 -2.18 -17.51
C ALA A 86 -11.82 -2.96 -16.52
N ASP A 87 -10.98 -3.89 -16.99
CA ASP A 87 -10.07 -4.66 -16.12
C ASP A 87 -9.14 -3.77 -15.31
N ASP A 88 -8.52 -2.77 -15.96
CA ASP A 88 -7.62 -1.83 -15.32
C ASP A 88 -8.35 -1.04 -14.24
N CYS A 89 -9.60 -0.61 -14.50
CA CYS A 89 -10.42 0.07 -13.49
C CYS A 89 -10.77 -0.87 -12.32
N ALA A 90 -11.24 -2.09 -12.59
CA ALA A 90 -11.56 -3.07 -11.54
C ALA A 90 -10.35 -3.37 -10.65
N LYS A 91 -9.18 -3.53 -11.28
CA LYS A 91 -7.93 -3.77 -10.57
C LYS A 91 -7.53 -2.56 -9.73
N TRP A 92 -7.52 -1.37 -10.31
CA TRP A 92 -7.21 -0.14 -9.56
C TRP A 92 -8.13 0.03 -8.34
N GLY A 93 -9.44 -0.19 -8.49
CA GLY A 93 -10.37 -0.05 -7.38
C GLY A 93 -10.20 -1.10 -6.29
N THR A 94 -9.81 -2.33 -6.66
CA THR A 94 -9.44 -3.36 -5.68
C THR A 94 -8.19 -2.96 -4.92
N ASP A 95 -7.14 -2.53 -5.62
CA ASP A 95 -5.88 -2.09 -5.00
C ASP A 95 -6.11 -0.88 -4.06
N MET A 96 -7.00 0.05 -4.43
CA MET A 96 -7.34 1.22 -3.58
C MET A 96 -8.17 0.82 -2.36
N ARG A 97 -9.14 -0.09 -2.53
CA ARG A 97 -9.91 -0.61 -1.40
C ARG A 97 -9.01 -1.38 -0.43
N ASP A 98 -8.09 -2.20 -0.91
CA ASP A 98 -7.21 -2.97 -0.04
C ASP A 98 -6.21 -2.07 0.70
N LYS A 99 -5.78 -0.97 0.07
CA LYS A 99 -4.83 -0.01 0.66
C LYS A 99 -5.46 0.98 1.63
N TYR A 100 -6.67 1.44 1.35
CA TYR A 100 -7.29 2.58 2.05
C TYR A 100 -8.69 2.29 2.59
N GLY A 101 -9.36 1.27 2.07
CA GLY A 101 -10.65 0.83 2.56
C GLY A 101 -10.53 0.28 3.96
N LYS A 102 -11.51 0.58 4.81
CA LYS A 102 -11.67 -0.17 6.05
C LYS A 102 -11.87 -1.64 5.68
N ALA A 103 -11.04 -2.53 6.22
CA ALA A 103 -11.38 -3.94 6.25
C ALA A 103 -12.73 -4.03 6.98
N GLY A 104 -13.80 -4.32 6.24
CA GLY A 104 -15.14 -4.37 6.80
C GLY A 104 -15.11 -5.26 8.03
N GLY A 105 -15.38 -4.67 9.19
CA GLY A 105 -15.65 -5.41 10.40
C GLY A 105 -16.89 -6.26 10.13
N GLY A 106 -16.69 -7.57 10.10
CA GLY A 106 -17.73 -8.53 10.44
C GLY A 106 -18.02 -8.48 11.93
#